data_AF-A0A352X0Y3-F1
#
_entry.id   AF-A0A352X0Y3-F1
#
_cell.length_a   1.000
_cell.length_b   1.000
_cell.length_c   1.000
_cell.angle_alpha   90.00
_cell.angle_beta   90.00
_cell.angle_gamma   90.00
#
_symmetry.space_group_name_H-M   'P 1'
#
loop_
_entity.id
_entity.type
_entity.pdbx_description
1 polymer ?
#
loop_
_entity_poly.entity_id
_entity_poly.type
_entity_poly.pdbx_seq_one_letter_code
_entity_poly.pdbx_strand_id
1 'polypeptide(L)'
;MRKTDISKYTDKIDVQPKKESGFKKVLSVIGRALLTILLVLVVAGLIVSISVGAYVIKIANEPTGIDLNARSLNLSSFIYVENKQNGQFEEYQTLYGTENRIWVDLKNMPKAMPEAIVAIEDKRFYEHNGVDWYRTGSAVLSLVTGRDNYGGSTLTQQLVKNITDDSEVSLTRKLREIFRALNIEREYSKDDIIEAYLNVVNFGNNCQGVESASQLYFNKPIGECTVAECAAIA
;
A
#
# COMPACT_ATOMS: atom_id res chain seq x y z
N MET A 1 -9.13 -9.26 108.61
CA MET A 1 -9.47 -9.39 107.17
C MET A 1 -8.25 -9.01 106.34
N ARG A 2 -7.53 -9.97 105.74
CA ARG A 2 -6.37 -9.69 104.85
C ARG A 2 -6.90 -9.24 103.49
N LYS A 3 -6.60 -8.02 103.06
CA LYS A 3 -6.81 -7.56 101.69
C LYS A 3 -5.58 -7.94 100.87
N THR A 4 -5.74 -8.87 99.94
CA THR A 4 -4.75 -9.14 98.89
C THR A 4 -4.79 -7.99 97.90
N ASP A 5 -3.70 -7.22 97.84
CA ASP A 5 -3.56 -6.10 96.91
C ASP A 5 -3.07 -6.63 95.57
N ILE A 6 -4.00 -6.74 94.62
CA ILE A 6 -3.81 -7.30 93.27
C ILE A 6 -3.24 -6.27 92.29
N SER A 7 -2.96 -5.03 92.75
CA SER A 7 -2.49 -3.91 91.93
C SER A 7 -1.12 -4.12 91.27
N LYS A 8 -0.32 -5.08 91.76
CA LYS A 8 1.01 -5.37 91.22
C LYS A 8 1.02 -6.22 89.94
N TYR A 9 -0.14 -6.74 89.52
CA TYR A 9 -0.27 -7.52 88.27
C TYR A 9 -1.02 -6.75 87.18
N THR A 10 -1.33 -5.47 87.40
CA THR A 10 -1.96 -4.62 86.39
C THR A 10 -0.90 -3.84 85.61
N ASP A 11 0.02 -4.55 84.95
CA ASP A 11 0.82 -3.93 83.90
C ASP A 11 -0.14 -3.48 82.79
N LYS A 12 -0.35 -2.17 82.70
CA LYS A 12 -1.07 -1.56 81.58
C LYS A 12 -0.21 -1.80 80.34
N ILE A 13 -0.62 -2.75 79.51
CA ILE A 13 -0.09 -2.90 78.17
C ILE A 13 -0.40 -1.58 77.43
N ASP A 14 0.60 -0.71 77.29
CA ASP A 14 0.50 0.51 76.49
C ASP A 14 0.53 0.13 75.01
N VAL A 15 -0.64 -0.24 74.48
CA VAL A 15 -0.83 -0.39 73.04
C VAL A 15 -1.03 1.01 72.46
N GLN A 16 0.07 1.69 72.16
CA GLN A 16 0.05 2.91 71.34
C GLN A 16 -0.63 2.59 70.00
N PRO A 17 -1.81 3.16 69.67
CA PRO A 17 -2.42 2.95 68.38
C PRO A 17 -1.54 3.61 67.32
N LYS A 18 -0.88 2.79 66.48
CA LYS A 18 -0.07 3.27 65.37
C LYS A 18 -0.97 4.05 64.41
N LYS A 19 -0.99 5.38 64.55
CA LYS A 19 -1.81 6.31 63.76
C LYS A 19 -1.23 6.41 62.34
N GLU A 20 -1.41 5.37 61.53
CA GLU A 20 -1.17 5.46 60.10
C GLU A 20 -2.10 6.52 59.51
N SER A 21 -1.55 7.67 59.10
CA SER A 21 -2.32 8.79 58.59
C SER A 21 -3.16 8.34 57.38
N GLY A 22 -4.50 8.45 57.47
CA GLY A 22 -5.43 8.04 56.41
C GLY A 22 -5.08 8.58 55.01
N PHE A 23 -4.38 9.71 54.95
CA PHE A 23 -3.82 10.27 53.72
C PHE A 23 -2.89 9.30 52.95
N LYS A 24 -1.99 8.58 53.65
CA LYS A 24 -1.10 7.58 53.04
C LYS A 24 -1.88 6.37 52.50
N LYS A 25 -2.96 5.97 53.18
CA LYS A 25 -3.85 4.89 52.72
C LYS A 25 -4.61 5.32 51.46
N VAL A 26 -5.19 6.52 51.43
CA VAL A 26 -5.88 7.06 50.25
C VAL A 26 -4.93 7.17 49.06
N LEU A 27 -3.73 7.72 49.25
CA LEU A 27 -2.71 7.82 48.19
C LEU A 27 -2.32 6.45 47.63
N SER A 28 -2.19 5.43 48.50
CA SER A 28 -1.87 4.07 48.08
C SER A 28 -3.01 3.40 47.29
N VAL A 29 -4.26 3.72 47.59
CA VAL A 29 -5.44 3.19 46.88
C VAL A 29 -5.55 3.83 45.50
N ILE A 30 -5.35 5.16 45.40
CA ILE A 30 -5.33 5.87 44.11
C ILE A 30 -4.19 5.37 43.24
N GLY A 31 -2.99 5.18 43.80
CA GLY A 31 -1.85 4.64 43.07
C GLY A 31 -2.10 3.23 42.54
N ARG A 32 -2.74 2.35 43.32
CA ARG A 32 -3.15 1.02 42.86
C ARG A 32 -4.20 1.09 41.76
N ALA A 33 -5.18 1.99 41.86
CA ALA A 33 -6.19 2.17 40.82
C ALA A 33 -5.57 2.65 39.49
N LEU A 34 -4.67 3.63 39.54
CA LEU A 34 -3.93 4.11 38.35
C LEU A 34 -3.04 3.01 37.75
N LEU A 35 -2.35 2.24 38.57
CA LEU A 35 -1.54 1.11 38.12
C LEU A 35 -2.41 0.03 37.45
N THR A 36 -3.56 -0.29 38.02
CA THR A 36 -4.50 -1.25 37.42
C THR A 36 -5.03 -0.74 36.08
N ILE A 37 -5.41 0.54 35.98
CA ILE A 37 -5.84 1.14 34.71
C ILE A 37 -4.73 1.06 33.67
N LEU A 38 -3.50 1.42 34.05
CA LEU A 38 -2.34 1.32 33.17
C LEU A 38 -2.11 -0.13 32.70
N LEU A 39 -2.15 -1.11 33.61
CA LEU A 39 -1.99 -2.53 33.28
C LEU A 39 -3.09 -3.02 32.33
N VAL A 40 -4.35 -2.62 32.57
CA VAL A 40 -5.47 -2.95 31.68
C VAL A 40 -5.24 -2.36 30.28
N LEU A 41 -4.80 -1.10 30.17
CA LEU A 41 -4.48 -0.48 28.88
C LEU A 41 -3.32 -1.17 28.17
N VAL A 42 -2.28 -1.57 28.91
CA VAL A 42 -1.14 -2.32 28.35
C VAL A 42 -1.59 -3.69 27.84
N VAL A 43 -2.37 -4.43 28.62
CA VAL A 43 -2.89 -5.76 28.21
C VAL A 43 -3.83 -5.63 27.02
N ALA A 44 -4.75 -4.66 27.03
CA ALA A 44 -5.63 -4.38 25.91
C ALA A 44 -4.83 -4.02 24.65
N GLY A 45 -3.82 -3.15 24.80
CA GLY A 45 -2.90 -2.79 23.72
C GLY A 45 -2.18 -4.00 23.12
N LEU A 46 -1.65 -4.88 23.97
CA LEU A 46 -0.99 -6.12 23.53
C LEU A 46 -1.95 -7.04 22.78
N ILE A 47 -3.18 -7.23 23.28
CA ILE A 47 -4.20 -8.04 22.60
C ILE A 47 -4.49 -7.46 21.21
N VAL A 48 -4.73 -6.14 21.12
CA VAL A 48 -4.97 -5.46 19.84
C VAL A 48 -3.78 -5.62 18.90
N SER A 49 -2.54 -5.43 19.39
CA SER A 49 -1.33 -5.60 18.58
C SER A 49 -1.18 -7.02 18.06
N ILE A 50 -1.46 -8.04 18.87
CA ILE A 50 -1.41 -9.45 18.45
C ILE A 50 -2.50 -9.71 17.39
N SER A 51 -3.73 -9.24 17.60
CA SER A 51 -4.82 -9.42 16.65
C SER A 51 -4.55 -8.75 15.31
N VAL A 52 -4.05 -7.50 15.33
CA VAL A 52 -3.66 -6.77 14.11
C VAL A 52 -2.47 -7.46 13.44
N GLY A 53 -1.46 -7.89 14.20
CA GLY A 53 -0.31 -8.61 13.68
C GLY A 53 -0.70 -9.92 12.98
N ALA A 54 -1.57 -10.72 13.60
CA ALA A 54 -2.09 -11.94 13.00
C ALA A 54 -2.88 -11.66 11.70
N TYR A 55 -3.68 -10.60 11.68
CA TYR A 55 -4.42 -10.17 10.49
C TYR A 55 -3.49 -9.73 9.36
N VAL A 56 -2.44 -8.96 9.68
CA VAL A 56 -1.42 -8.51 8.72
C VAL A 56 -0.65 -9.70 8.14
N ILE A 57 -0.23 -10.67 8.98
CA ILE A 57 0.46 -11.89 8.53
C ILE A 57 -0.43 -12.70 7.58
N LYS A 58 -1.74 -12.80 7.86
CA LYS A 58 -2.68 -13.48 6.97
C LYS A 58 -2.72 -12.84 5.58
N ILE A 59 -2.76 -11.52 5.49
CA ILE A 59 -2.75 -10.79 4.20
C ILE A 59 -1.40 -10.92 3.51
N ALA A 60 -0.29 -10.82 4.25
CA ALA A 60 1.05 -10.90 3.69
C ALA A 60 1.37 -12.27 3.05
N ASN A 61 0.80 -13.34 3.61
CA ASN A 61 0.94 -14.71 3.12
C ASN A 61 -0.14 -15.10 2.09
N GLU A 62 -1.06 -14.20 1.73
CA GLU A 62 -2.04 -14.45 0.69
C GLU A 62 -1.28 -14.62 -0.64
N PRO A 63 -1.40 -15.78 -1.33
CA PRO A 63 -0.74 -15.96 -2.62
C PRO A 63 -1.21 -14.86 -3.56
N THR A 64 -0.26 -14.17 -4.17
CA THR A 64 -0.56 -13.02 -5.03
C THR A 64 -1.28 -13.46 -6.30
N GLY A 65 -0.90 -14.64 -6.83
CA GLY A 65 -1.39 -15.16 -8.10
C GLY A 65 -1.03 -14.27 -9.30
N ILE A 66 -0.15 -13.29 -9.11
CA ILE A 66 0.28 -12.35 -10.14
C ILE A 66 1.56 -12.89 -10.74
N ASP A 67 1.50 -13.33 -11.98
CA ASP A 67 2.68 -13.66 -12.78
C ASP A 67 2.79 -12.66 -13.93
N LEU A 68 3.83 -11.81 -13.88
CA LEU A 68 4.11 -10.86 -14.97
C LEU A 68 4.62 -11.57 -16.23
N ASN A 69 5.14 -12.80 -16.13
CA ASN A 69 5.58 -13.58 -17.30
C ASN A 69 4.41 -14.28 -17.99
N ALA A 70 3.29 -14.52 -17.28
CA ALA A 70 2.06 -15.09 -17.84
C ALA A 70 1.22 -14.06 -18.62
N ARG A 71 1.74 -12.86 -18.89
CA ARG A 71 1.06 -11.69 -19.46
C ARG A 71 0.78 -11.77 -20.96
N SER A 72 0.09 -12.82 -21.38
CA SER A 72 -0.53 -12.91 -22.71
C SER A 72 -2.07 -12.94 -22.67
N LEU A 73 -2.66 -12.65 -21.50
CA LEU A 73 -4.11 -12.71 -21.34
C LEU A 73 -4.74 -11.36 -21.73
N ASN A 74 -5.51 -11.38 -22.81
CA ASN A 74 -6.30 -10.29 -23.44
C ASN A 74 -5.54 -9.33 -24.38
N LEU A 75 -4.69 -9.83 -25.28
CA LEU A 75 -4.17 -9.01 -26.39
C LEU A 75 -5.26 -8.72 -27.44
N SER A 76 -5.20 -7.53 -28.02
CA SER A 76 -6.01 -7.16 -29.18
C SER A 76 -5.58 -7.94 -30.43
N SER A 77 -6.54 -8.40 -31.22
CA SER A 77 -6.34 -8.94 -32.57
C SER A 77 -6.66 -7.88 -33.62
N PHE A 78 -6.03 -7.95 -34.78
CA PHE A 78 -6.21 -6.98 -35.85
C PHE A 78 -6.72 -7.67 -37.12
N ILE A 79 -7.76 -7.11 -37.73
CA ILE A 79 -8.22 -7.50 -39.07
C ILE A 79 -7.64 -6.51 -40.07
N TYR A 80 -6.82 -7.01 -40.99
CA TYR A 80 -6.33 -6.24 -42.13
C TYR A 80 -7.11 -6.61 -43.39
N VAL A 81 -7.43 -5.60 -44.21
CA VAL A 81 -8.06 -5.78 -45.51
C VAL A 81 -7.13 -5.24 -46.58
N GLU A 82 -6.95 -6.00 -47.65
CA GLU A 82 -6.20 -5.55 -48.81
C GLU A 82 -6.99 -4.47 -49.55
N ASN A 83 -6.42 -3.27 -49.63
CA ASN A 83 -6.94 -2.20 -50.44
C ASN A 83 -6.73 -2.53 -51.92
N LYS A 84 -7.83 -2.78 -52.63
CA LYS A 84 -7.84 -3.20 -54.04
C LYS A 84 -7.24 -2.18 -55.01
N GLN A 85 -6.97 -0.94 -54.59
CA GLN A 85 -6.44 0.13 -55.45
C GLN A 85 -4.91 0.16 -55.46
N ASN A 86 -4.27 -0.21 -54.35
CA ASN A 86 -2.82 -0.14 -54.19
C ASN A 86 -2.18 -1.48 -53.77
N GLY A 87 -2.98 -2.51 -53.48
CA GLY A 87 -2.52 -3.83 -53.02
C GLY A 87 -1.94 -3.81 -51.61
N GLN A 88 -2.11 -2.73 -50.85
CA GLN A 88 -1.60 -2.62 -49.48
C GLN A 88 -2.64 -3.10 -48.47
N PHE A 89 -2.17 -3.71 -47.40
CA PHE A 89 -3.04 -4.10 -46.28
C PHE A 89 -3.25 -2.89 -45.36
N GLU A 90 -4.50 -2.49 -45.20
CA GLU A 90 -4.91 -1.46 -44.25
C GLU A 90 -5.66 -2.11 -43.08
N GLU A 91 -5.44 -1.63 -41.86
CA GLU A 91 -6.18 -2.13 -40.70
C GLU A 91 -7.66 -1.73 -40.84
N TYR A 92 -8.54 -2.71 -40.83
CA TYR A 92 -9.97 -2.52 -40.92
C TYR A 92 -10.62 -2.42 -39.54
N GLN A 93 -10.22 -3.30 -38.62
CA GLN A 93 -10.82 -3.36 -37.29
C GLN A 93 -9.90 -4.03 -36.27
N THR A 94 -9.77 -3.40 -35.10
CA THR A 94 -9.22 -4.02 -33.89
C THR A 94 -10.30 -4.81 -33.16
N LEU A 95 -10.05 -6.10 -32.88
CA LEU A 95 -10.90 -6.97 -32.09
C LEU A 95 -10.28 -7.20 -30.71
N TYR A 96 -10.99 -6.81 -29.66
CA TYR A 96 -10.62 -7.11 -28.29
C TYR A 96 -11.86 -7.52 -27.48
N GLY A 97 -11.64 -8.31 -26.43
CA GLY A 97 -12.70 -8.71 -25.50
C GLY A 97 -13.10 -7.54 -24.61
N THR A 98 -12.56 -7.49 -23.40
CA THR A 98 -12.79 -6.38 -22.46
C THR A 98 -11.73 -5.28 -22.54
N GLU A 99 -10.53 -5.60 -23.03
CA GLU A 99 -9.33 -4.76 -22.90
C GLU A 99 -8.66 -4.51 -24.25
N ASN A 100 -8.47 -3.26 -24.68
CA ASN A 100 -7.69 -2.95 -25.89
C ASN A 100 -6.20 -2.85 -25.54
N ARG A 101 -5.51 -3.99 -25.47
CA ARG A 101 -4.10 -4.08 -25.07
C ARG A 101 -3.21 -4.53 -26.23
N ILE A 102 -2.21 -3.70 -26.55
CA ILE A 102 -1.14 -4.03 -27.48
C ILE A 102 0.15 -4.03 -26.67
N TRP A 103 0.75 -5.21 -26.50
CA TRP A 103 1.98 -5.33 -25.75
C TRP A 103 3.18 -4.87 -26.58
N VAL A 104 4.02 -4.03 -25.98
CA VAL A 104 5.28 -3.59 -26.56
C VAL A 104 6.41 -3.79 -25.54
N ASP A 105 7.49 -4.43 -25.98
CA ASP A 105 8.70 -4.56 -25.16
C ASP A 105 9.29 -3.17 -24.84
N LEU A 106 9.79 -2.97 -23.63
CA LEU A 106 10.36 -1.72 -23.15
C LEU A 106 11.48 -1.21 -24.05
N LYS A 107 12.28 -2.12 -24.63
CA LYS A 107 13.37 -1.80 -25.57
C LYS A 107 12.89 -1.15 -26.87
N ASN A 108 11.62 -1.36 -27.25
CA ASN A 108 10.99 -0.79 -28.43
C ASN A 108 10.26 0.52 -28.12
N MET A 109 10.23 0.94 -26.84
CA MET A 109 9.69 2.23 -26.43
C MET A 109 10.80 3.31 -26.48
N PRO A 110 10.46 4.56 -26.80
CA PRO A 110 11.41 5.66 -26.66
C PRO A 110 11.76 5.83 -25.19
N LYS A 111 13.03 6.07 -24.88
CA LYS A 111 13.51 6.24 -23.48
C LYS A 111 12.71 7.28 -22.69
N ALA A 112 12.22 8.30 -23.38
CA ALA A 112 11.40 9.34 -22.80
C ALA A 112 10.09 8.84 -22.17
N MET A 113 9.52 7.72 -22.63
CA MET A 113 8.25 7.19 -22.10
C MET A 113 8.38 6.67 -20.66
N PRO A 114 9.24 5.67 -20.35
CA PRO A 114 9.44 5.26 -18.96
C PRO A 114 10.01 6.39 -18.09
N GLU A 115 10.87 7.25 -18.63
CA GLU A 115 11.42 8.40 -17.90
C GLU A 115 10.34 9.42 -17.50
N ALA A 116 9.41 9.75 -18.41
CA ALA A 116 8.31 10.68 -18.13
C ALA A 116 7.37 10.12 -17.05
N ILE A 117 6.98 8.85 -17.16
CA ILE A 117 6.11 8.19 -16.18
C ILE A 117 6.78 8.14 -14.80
N VAL A 118 8.06 7.76 -14.72
CA VAL A 118 8.79 7.78 -13.45
C VAL A 118 8.86 9.20 -12.89
N ALA A 119 9.13 10.21 -13.71
CA ALA A 119 9.24 11.60 -13.25
C ALA A 119 7.93 12.15 -12.66
N ILE A 120 6.78 11.78 -13.24
CA ILE A 120 5.45 12.27 -12.85
C ILE A 120 4.85 11.45 -11.69
N GLU A 121 4.86 10.12 -11.80
CA GLU A 121 4.11 9.24 -10.90
C GLU A 121 4.93 8.77 -9.69
N ASP A 122 6.23 8.52 -9.88
CA ASP A 122 7.06 7.87 -8.87
C ASP A 122 8.55 8.18 -9.05
N LYS A 123 8.95 9.43 -8.79
CA LYS A 123 10.31 9.94 -9.06
C LYS A 123 11.44 9.09 -8.45
N ARG A 124 11.16 8.37 -7.37
CA ARG A 124 12.10 7.50 -6.65
C ARG A 124 11.92 6.02 -6.99
N PHE A 125 11.27 5.71 -8.10
CA PHE A 125 10.94 4.34 -8.52
C PHE A 125 12.13 3.38 -8.41
N TYR A 126 13.31 3.80 -8.90
CA TYR A 126 14.51 2.98 -8.88
C TYR A 126 15.23 2.93 -7.51
N GLU A 127 14.80 3.71 -6.52
CA GLU A 127 15.43 3.80 -5.20
C GLU A 127 14.71 2.97 -4.12
N HIS A 128 13.46 2.57 -4.35
CA HIS A 128 12.67 1.79 -3.39
C HIS A 128 12.35 0.40 -3.92
N ASN A 129 11.89 -0.50 -3.05
CA ASN A 129 11.50 -1.87 -3.42
C ASN A 129 9.98 -2.01 -3.25
N GLY A 130 9.19 -1.50 -4.19
CA GLY A 130 7.72 -1.61 -4.19
C GLY A 130 6.96 -0.56 -3.38
N VAL A 131 7.50 -0.08 -2.26
CA VAL A 131 6.86 0.98 -1.47
C VAL A 131 7.87 2.06 -1.11
N ASP A 132 7.58 3.30 -1.47
CA ASP A 132 8.32 4.45 -0.97
C ASP A 132 7.78 4.85 0.42
N TRP A 133 8.42 4.35 1.47
CA TRP A 133 8.06 4.65 2.86
C TRP A 133 8.20 6.13 3.22
N TYR A 134 9.15 6.84 2.61
CA TYR A 134 9.33 8.27 2.85
C TYR A 134 8.18 9.08 2.23
N ARG A 135 7.81 8.78 0.98
CA ARG A 135 6.65 9.41 0.33
C ARG A 135 5.35 9.01 1.02
N THR A 136 5.20 7.75 1.39
CA THR A 136 4.01 7.25 2.12
C THR A 136 3.85 7.97 3.45
N GLY A 137 4.91 8.08 4.25
CA GLY A 137 4.88 8.80 5.52
C GLY A 137 4.57 10.29 5.35
N SER A 138 5.17 10.92 4.34
CA SER A 138 4.92 12.33 4.00
C SER A 138 3.47 12.57 3.57
N ALA A 139 2.88 11.66 2.77
CA ALA A 139 1.50 11.72 2.35
C ALA A 139 0.52 11.56 3.53
N VAL A 140 0.79 10.61 4.44
CA VAL A 140 -0.01 10.43 5.67
C VAL A 140 0.05 11.68 6.55
N LEU A 141 1.23 12.27 6.76
CA LEU A 141 1.36 13.50 7.52
C LEU A 141 0.59 14.66 6.87
N SER A 142 0.66 14.75 5.54
CA SER A 142 -0.02 15.80 4.78
C SER A 142 -1.54 15.70 4.91
N LEU A 143 -2.08 14.48 4.82
CA LEU A 143 -3.49 14.18 5.04
C LEU A 143 -3.95 14.61 6.43
N VAL A 144 -3.16 14.32 7.47
CA VAL A 144 -3.47 14.72 8.87
C VAL A 144 -3.39 16.24 9.06
N THR A 145 -2.49 16.91 8.34
CA THR A 145 -2.31 18.37 8.43
C THR A 145 -3.21 19.17 7.49
N GLY A 146 -4.09 18.51 6.72
CA GLY A 146 -5.01 19.16 5.77
C GLY A 146 -4.31 19.82 4.58
N ARG A 147 -3.11 19.35 4.22
CA ARG A 147 -2.37 19.81 3.05
C ARG A 147 -2.68 18.93 1.86
N ASP A 148 -3.03 19.54 0.74
CA ASP A 148 -3.17 18.84 -0.53
C ASP A 148 -1.80 18.40 -1.01
N ASN A 149 -1.51 17.11 -0.90
CA ASN A 149 -0.31 16.51 -1.46
C ASN A 149 -0.68 15.35 -2.38
N TYR A 150 0.12 15.22 -3.44
CA TYR A 150 0.06 14.17 -4.43
C TYR A 150 0.11 12.77 -3.80
N GLY A 151 -0.54 11.81 -4.46
CA GLY A 151 -0.78 10.46 -3.95
C GLY A 151 0.48 9.74 -3.46
N GLY A 152 0.34 8.94 -2.40
CA GLY A 152 1.44 8.19 -1.78
C GLY A 152 1.74 6.83 -2.43
N SER A 153 1.10 6.47 -3.55
CA SER A 153 1.22 5.15 -4.17
C SER A 153 2.33 5.06 -5.21
N THR A 154 3.15 4.02 -5.17
CA THR A 154 4.23 3.72 -6.14
C THR A 154 3.71 3.13 -7.45
N LEU A 155 4.54 3.14 -8.50
CA LEU A 155 4.20 2.48 -9.77
C LEU A 155 3.90 0.99 -9.57
N THR A 156 4.67 0.30 -8.74
CA THR A 156 4.44 -1.13 -8.42
C THR A 156 3.10 -1.34 -7.71
N GLN A 157 2.72 -0.45 -6.80
CA GLN A 157 1.40 -0.48 -6.14
C GLN A 157 0.26 -0.23 -7.13
N GLN A 158 0.42 0.77 -8.01
CA GLN A 158 -0.54 1.07 -9.07
C GLN A 158 -0.66 -0.11 -10.04
N LEU A 159 0.44 -0.76 -10.39
CA LEU A 159 0.47 -1.97 -11.22
C LEU A 159 -0.34 -3.10 -10.59
N VAL A 160 -0.13 -3.40 -9.30
CA VAL A 160 -0.93 -4.40 -8.58
C VAL A 160 -2.41 -4.07 -8.67
N LYS A 161 -2.78 -2.82 -8.41
CA LYS A 161 -4.17 -2.37 -8.47
C LYS A 161 -4.77 -2.61 -9.85
N ASN A 162 -4.07 -2.22 -10.93
CA ASN A 162 -4.55 -2.38 -12.30
C ASN A 162 -4.69 -3.85 -12.72
N ILE A 163 -3.78 -4.73 -12.32
CA ILE A 163 -3.88 -6.17 -12.65
C ILE A 163 -5.04 -6.84 -11.91
N THR A 164 -5.25 -6.46 -10.65
CA THR A 164 -6.21 -7.14 -9.77
C THR A 164 -7.64 -6.63 -9.92
N ASP A 165 -7.82 -5.50 -10.60
CA ASP A 165 -9.08 -4.75 -10.74
C ASP A 165 -9.81 -4.55 -9.39
N ASP A 166 -9.05 -4.51 -8.30
CA ASP A 166 -9.59 -4.41 -6.95
C ASP A 166 -10.01 -2.95 -6.70
N SER A 167 -11.31 -2.69 -6.86
CA SER A 167 -11.92 -1.37 -6.76
C SER A 167 -12.39 -1.00 -5.34
N GLU A 168 -12.27 -1.89 -4.36
CA GLU A 168 -12.76 -1.66 -3.00
C GLU A 168 -11.97 -0.57 -2.25
N VAL A 169 -12.58 0.54 -1.86
CA VAL A 169 -11.87 1.56 -1.06
C VAL A 169 -11.80 1.13 0.41
N SER A 170 -10.82 0.30 0.78
CA SER A 170 -10.60 -0.17 2.15
C SER A 170 -9.12 -0.19 2.57
N LEU A 171 -8.87 -0.07 3.88
CA LEU A 171 -7.51 -0.21 4.45
C LEU A 171 -6.95 -1.62 4.20
N THR A 172 -7.80 -2.63 4.24
CA THR A 172 -7.46 -4.02 3.93
C THR A 172 -6.95 -4.16 2.50
N ARG A 173 -7.65 -3.58 1.51
CA ARG A 173 -7.17 -3.58 0.12
C ARG A 173 -5.80 -2.91 0.02
N LYS A 174 -5.60 -1.77 0.68
CA LYS A 174 -4.31 -1.06 0.64
C LYS A 174 -3.17 -1.87 1.27
N LEU A 175 -3.43 -2.60 2.36
CA LEU A 175 -2.44 -3.52 2.94
C LEU A 175 -2.09 -4.66 1.97
N ARG A 176 -3.09 -5.25 1.32
CA ARG A 176 -2.88 -6.28 0.29
C ARG A 176 -2.06 -5.74 -0.89
N GLU A 177 -2.37 -4.53 -1.36
CA GLU A 177 -1.62 -3.84 -2.42
C GLU A 177 -0.14 -3.65 -2.03
N ILE A 178 0.14 -3.22 -0.79
CA ILE A 178 1.50 -3.11 -0.26
C ILE A 178 2.23 -4.45 -0.30
N PHE A 179 1.67 -5.52 0.26
CA PHE A 179 2.36 -6.81 0.32
C PHE A 179 2.54 -7.43 -1.06
N ARG A 180 1.56 -7.30 -1.96
CA ARG A 180 1.68 -7.74 -3.35
C ARG A 180 2.77 -6.98 -4.09
N ALA A 181 2.86 -5.66 -3.93
CA ALA A 181 3.92 -4.86 -4.54
C ALA A 181 5.31 -5.27 -4.03
N LEU A 182 5.45 -5.51 -2.72
CA LEU A 182 6.69 -6.01 -2.13
C LEU A 182 7.09 -7.38 -2.67
N ASN A 183 6.12 -8.26 -2.94
CA ASN A 183 6.39 -9.58 -3.50
C ASN A 183 6.80 -9.48 -4.97
N ILE A 184 6.10 -8.68 -5.78
CA ILE A 184 6.48 -8.42 -7.18
C ILE A 184 7.92 -7.92 -7.28
N GLU A 185 8.33 -7.00 -6.40
CA GLU A 185 9.69 -6.43 -6.42
C GLU A 185 10.79 -7.39 -5.94
N ARG A 186 10.42 -8.53 -5.37
CA ARG A 186 11.37 -9.61 -5.07
C ARG A 186 11.55 -10.58 -6.24
N GLU A 187 10.55 -10.66 -7.11
CA GLU A 187 10.49 -11.63 -8.21
C GLU A 187 10.89 -11.03 -9.55
N TYR A 188 10.65 -9.73 -9.74
CA TYR A 188 10.81 -9.03 -11.01
C TYR A 188 11.75 -7.83 -10.88
N SER A 189 12.48 -7.53 -11.96
CA SER A 189 13.35 -6.35 -12.01
C SER A 189 12.53 -5.07 -12.19
N LYS A 190 13.17 -3.92 -11.97
CA LYS A 190 12.54 -2.61 -12.21
C LYS A 190 12.10 -2.42 -13.65
N ASP A 191 12.88 -2.94 -14.59
CA ASP A 191 12.59 -2.87 -16.02
C ASP A 191 11.37 -3.73 -16.36
N ASP A 192 11.27 -4.94 -15.80
CA ASP A 192 10.08 -5.80 -15.97
C ASP A 192 8.84 -5.10 -15.41
N ILE A 193 8.94 -4.47 -14.25
CA ILE A 193 7.81 -3.80 -13.57
C ILE A 193 7.35 -2.58 -14.35
N ILE A 194 8.26 -1.76 -14.86
CA ILE A 194 7.86 -0.56 -15.62
C ILE A 194 7.33 -0.93 -17.01
N GLU A 195 7.92 -1.91 -17.69
CA GLU A 195 7.36 -2.47 -18.93
C GLU A 195 5.94 -2.96 -18.70
N ALA A 196 5.78 -3.74 -17.63
CA ALA A 196 4.51 -4.26 -17.20
C ALA A 196 3.49 -3.16 -16.91
N TYR A 197 3.90 -2.10 -16.21
CA TYR A 197 3.03 -0.97 -15.90
C TYR A 197 2.55 -0.27 -17.17
N LEU A 198 3.47 0.09 -18.05
CA LEU A 198 3.20 0.80 -19.30
C LEU A 198 2.30 0.02 -20.25
N ASN A 199 2.28 -1.31 -20.16
CA ASN A 199 1.41 -2.16 -20.99
C ASN A 199 0.05 -2.50 -20.35
N VAL A 200 -0.16 -2.19 -19.06
CA VAL A 200 -1.40 -2.57 -18.35
C VAL A 200 -2.24 -1.38 -17.94
N VAL A 201 -1.63 -0.25 -17.59
CA VAL A 201 -2.38 0.92 -17.14
C VAL A 201 -3.29 1.45 -18.25
N ASN A 202 -4.49 1.89 -17.86
CA ASN A 202 -5.43 2.54 -18.77
C ASN A 202 -5.09 4.03 -18.86
N PHE A 203 -4.66 4.48 -20.04
CA PHE A 203 -4.32 5.88 -20.32
C PHE A 203 -5.51 6.74 -20.75
N GLY A 204 -6.75 6.25 -20.54
CA GLY A 204 -7.98 6.92 -20.94
C GLY A 204 -8.56 6.35 -22.24
N ASN A 205 -9.84 6.63 -22.52
CA ASN A 205 -10.57 6.11 -23.69
C ASN A 205 -10.46 4.58 -23.90
N ASN A 206 -10.29 3.82 -22.81
CA ASN A 206 -10.07 2.36 -22.84
C ASN A 206 -8.76 1.93 -23.53
N CYS A 207 -7.78 2.82 -23.65
CA CYS A 207 -6.43 2.50 -24.10
C CYS A 207 -5.66 1.81 -22.99
N GLN A 208 -5.68 0.48 -22.98
CA GLN A 208 -4.90 -0.30 -22.04
C GLN A 208 -3.48 -0.48 -22.55
N GLY A 209 -2.58 0.33 -22.03
CA GLY A 209 -1.18 0.36 -22.39
C GLY A 209 -0.80 1.49 -23.35
N VAL A 210 0.48 1.81 -23.34
CA VAL A 210 1.06 2.98 -24.04
C VAL A 210 0.94 2.91 -25.55
N GLU A 211 1.00 1.71 -26.15
CA GLU A 211 0.89 1.55 -27.60
C GLU A 211 -0.52 1.90 -28.08
N SER A 212 -1.55 1.34 -27.42
CA SER A 212 -2.95 1.70 -27.69
C SER A 212 -3.20 3.20 -27.49
N ALA A 213 -2.57 3.82 -26.48
CA ALA A 213 -2.68 5.26 -26.23
C ALA A 213 -2.03 6.09 -27.35
N SER A 214 -0.81 5.73 -27.77
CA SER A 214 -0.07 6.40 -28.83
C SER A 214 -0.82 6.34 -30.17
N GLN A 215 -1.32 5.17 -30.53
CA GLN A 215 -2.09 4.99 -31.75
C GLN A 215 -3.38 5.83 -31.72
N LEU A 216 -4.10 5.86 -30.60
CA LEU A 216 -5.33 6.65 -30.49
C LEU A 216 -5.06 8.16 -30.52
N TYR A 217 -4.09 8.65 -29.76
CA TYR A 217 -3.88 10.09 -29.55
C TYR A 217 -3.03 10.75 -30.63
N PHE A 218 -2.08 10.02 -31.21
CA PHE A 218 -1.10 10.58 -32.15
C PHE A 218 -1.06 9.87 -33.50
N ASN A 219 -1.82 8.76 -33.66
CA ASN A 219 -1.85 7.95 -34.88
C ASN A 219 -0.45 7.45 -35.30
N LYS A 220 0.33 7.01 -34.33
CA LYS A 220 1.71 6.53 -34.48
C LYS A 220 2.01 5.40 -33.49
N PRO A 221 2.96 4.50 -33.80
CA PRO A 221 3.47 3.54 -32.82
C PRO A 221 4.24 4.25 -31.71
N ILE A 222 4.23 3.71 -30.49
CA ILE A 222 4.90 4.34 -29.32
C ILE A 222 6.38 4.59 -29.58
N GLY A 223 7.03 3.68 -30.33
CA GLY A 223 8.45 3.76 -30.73
C GLY A 223 8.82 5.03 -31.50
N GLU A 224 7.85 5.69 -32.13
CA GLU A 224 8.05 6.92 -32.92
C GLU A 224 7.61 8.18 -32.17
N CYS A 225 7.13 8.06 -30.93
CA CYS A 225 6.71 9.21 -30.14
C CYS A 225 7.89 10.11 -29.76
N THR A 226 7.64 11.42 -29.88
CA THR A 226 8.52 12.47 -29.36
C THR A 226 8.43 12.56 -27.83
N VAL A 227 9.41 13.23 -27.22
CA VAL A 227 9.41 13.51 -25.77
C VAL A 227 8.12 14.21 -25.33
N ALA A 228 7.59 15.13 -26.13
CA ALA A 228 6.37 15.86 -25.81
C ALA A 228 5.13 14.95 -25.85
N GLU A 229 5.05 14.03 -26.82
CA GLU A 229 3.97 13.03 -26.90
C GLU A 229 4.07 12.03 -25.74
N CYS A 230 5.27 11.55 -25.40
CA CYS A 230 5.48 10.72 -24.21
C CYS A 230 5.06 11.42 -22.91
N ALA A 231 5.41 12.70 -22.76
CA ALA A 231 5.02 13.50 -21.60
C ALA A 231 3.52 13.82 -21.56
N ALA A 232 2.81 13.74 -22.69
CA ALA A 232 1.36 13.92 -22.75
C ALA A 232 0.58 12.64 -22.44
N ILE A 233 1.18 11.46 -22.71
CA ILE A 233 0.63 10.16 -22.28
C ILE A 233 0.81 9.96 -20.78
N ALA A 234 1.94 10.42 -20.24
CA ALA A 234 2.29 10.31 -18.84
C ALA A 234 1.50 11.26 -17.94
#